data_AF-A0A6L6WRL1-F1
#
_entry.id   AF-A0A6L6WRL1-F1
#
_cell.length_a   1.000
_cell.length_b   1.000
_cell.length_c   1.000
_cell.angle_alpha   90.00
_cell.angle_beta   90.00
_cell.angle_gamma   90.00
#
_symmetry.space_group_name_H-M   'P 1'
#
loop_
_entity.id
_entity.type
_entity.pdbx_description
1 polymer ?
#
loop_
_entity_poly.entity_id
_entity_poly.type
_entity_poly.pdbx_seq_one_letter_code
_entity_poly.pdbx_strand_id
1 'polypeptide(L)'
;MTPTDELRTAAATLRSNAEAAHRASPGPWTITEERVIRCADGMIVADRSSTEHPAEHADLPFIAAMDPTVGLALADWLEEAARQEAYTRAEFGHRGGAGVHALAIARAINGSQP
;
A
#
# COMPACT_ATOMS: atom_id res chain seq x y z
N MET A 1 13.31 6.20 -13.82
CA MET A 1 13.05 6.39 -12.37
C MET A 1 14.17 5.70 -11.61
N THR A 2 14.77 6.32 -10.59
CA THR A 2 15.81 5.65 -9.79
C THR A 2 15.17 4.80 -8.67
N PRO A 3 15.89 3.82 -8.08
CA PRO A 3 15.37 3.06 -6.94
C PRO A 3 14.93 3.95 -5.77
N THR A 4 15.68 5.02 -5.48
CA THR A 4 15.30 6.02 -4.49
C THR A 4 14.00 6.74 -4.85
N ASP A 5 13.80 7.08 -6.13
CA ASP A 5 12.57 7.73 -6.57
C ASP A 5 11.36 6.78 -6.44
N GLU A 6 11.53 5.51 -6.83
CA GLU A 6 10.46 4.50 -6.70
C GLU A 6 9.97 4.36 -5.25
N LEU A 7 10.91 4.27 -4.30
CA LEU A 7 10.62 4.17 -2.86
C LEU A 7 9.89 5.42 -2.35
N ARG A 8 10.34 6.61 -2.74
CA ARG A 8 9.71 7.89 -2.32
C ARG A 8 8.33 8.07 -2.93
N THR A 9 8.15 7.73 -4.20
CA THR A 9 6.84 7.79 -4.87
C THR A 9 5.86 6.85 -4.18
N ALA A 10 6.27 5.62 -3.86
CA ALA A 10 5.41 4.68 -3.14
C ALA A 10 5.04 5.19 -1.73
N ALA A 11 6.00 5.74 -0.99
CA ALA A 11 5.74 6.35 0.31
C ALA A 11 4.76 7.53 0.22
N ALA A 12 4.89 8.39 -0.79
CA ALA A 12 3.98 9.51 -1.01
C ALA A 12 2.56 9.03 -1.35
N THR A 13 2.43 8.01 -2.20
CA THR A 13 1.15 7.38 -2.53
C THR A 13 0.45 6.84 -1.27
N LEU A 14 1.18 6.11 -0.41
CA LEU A 14 0.62 5.60 0.85
C LEU A 14 0.15 6.71 1.78
N ARG A 15 0.91 7.80 1.92
CA ARG A 15 0.50 8.97 2.73
C ARG A 15 -0.74 9.64 2.17
N SER A 16 -0.78 9.88 0.86
CA SER A 16 -1.94 10.47 0.20
C SER A 16 -3.20 9.61 0.37
N ASN A 17 -3.06 8.28 0.31
CA ASN A 17 -4.17 7.35 0.52
C ASN A 17 -4.64 7.35 1.99
N ALA A 18 -3.69 7.43 2.95
CA ALA A 18 -4.01 7.52 4.37
C ALA A 18 -4.74 8.84 4.72
N GLU A 19 -4.37 9.96 4.10
CA GLU A 19 -5.05 11.26 4.25
C GLU A 19 -6.44 11.26 3.61
N ALA A 20 -6.59 10.64 2.43
CA ALA A 20 -7.87 10.53 1.73
C ALA A 20 -8.85 9.57 2.41
N ALA A 21 -8.36 8.70 3.32
CA ALA A 21 -9.20 7.76 4.05
C ALA A 21 -10.16 8.50 4.98
N HIS A 22 -11.45 8.52 4.61
CA HIS A 22 -12.51 9.25 5.32
C HIS A 22 -12.76 8.74 6.76
N ARG A 23 -12.43 7.48 7.04
CA ARG A 23 -12.51 6.84 8.37
C ARG A 23 -11.67 5.54 8.37
N ALA A 24 -10.92 5.26 9.44
CA ALA A 24 -10.32 3.94 9.64
C ALA A 24 -11.44 2.90 9.81
N SER A 25 -11.53 1.89 8.94
CA SER A 25 -12.55 0.84 9.03
C SER A 25 -12.34 -0.01 10.30
N PRO A 26 -13.23 0.06 11.30
CA PRO A 26 -13.00 -0.60 12.58
C PRO A 26 -12.90 -2.12 12.41
N GLY A 27 -11.80 -2.71 12.87
CA GLY A 27 -11.71 -4.16 12.99
C GLY A 27 -12.65 -4.71 14.08
N PRO A 28 -12.93 -6.03 14.10
CA PRO A 28 -12.55 -7.02 13.09
C PRO A 28 -13.40 -6.92 11.81
N TRP A 29 -12.83 -7.33 10.69
CA TRP A 29 -13.57 -7.47 9.43
C TRP A 29 -14.12 -8.89 9.29
N THR A 30 -15.36 -9.01 8.84
CA THR A 30 -16.02 -10.29 8.61
C THR A 30 -16.40 -10.44 7.14
N ILE A 31 -16.22 -11.65 6.62
CA ILE A 31 -16.65 -12.02 5.27
C ILE A 31 -18.02 -12.67 5.40
N THR A 32 -19.03 -12.12 4.74
CA THR A 32 -20.38 -12.68 4.75
C THR A 32 -20.55 -13.78 3.70
N GLU A 33 -21.65 -14.55 3.78
CA GLU A 33 -21.99 -15.57 2.79
C GLU A 33 -22.20 -14.98 1.39
N GLU A 34 -22.59 -13.69 1.30
CA GLU A 34 -22.70 -12.95 0.03
C GLU A 34 -21.34 -12.47 -0.51
N ARG A 35 -20.21 -12.86 0.09
CA ARG A 35 -18.84 -12.45 -0.27
C ARG A 35 -18.60 -10.94 -0.13
N VAL A 36 -19.29 -10.31 0.82
CA VAL A 36 -19.09 -8.92 1.21
C VAL A 36 -18.16 -8.88 2.43
N ILE A 37 -17.16 -8.00 2.42
CA ILE A 37 -16.32 -7.72 3.59
C ILE A 37 -16.97 -6.57 4.36
N ARG A 38 -17.24 -6.76 5.65
CA ARG A 38 -17.81 -5.74 6.53
C ARG A 38 -16.94 -5.48 7.74
N CYS A 39 -16.91 -4.25 8.24
CA CYS A 39 -16.34 -3.94 9.55
C CYS A 39 -17.34 -4.20 10.69
N ALA A 40 -16.87 -4.09 11.93
CA ALA A 40 -17.64 -4.42 13.13
C ALA A 40 -18.94 -3.62 13.29
N ASP A 41 -19.01 -2.42 12.70
CA ASP A 41 -20.20 -1.55 12.69
C ASP A 41 -21.17 -1.84 11.51
N GLY A 42 -20.86 -2.87 10.71
CA GLY A 42 -21.69 -3.33 9.59
C GLY A 42 -21.47 -2.59 8.27
N MET A 43 -20.58 -1.60 8.22
CA MET A 43 -20.21 -0.90 6.99
C MET A 43 -19.47 -1.84 6.03
N ILE A 44 -19.76 -1.71 4.73
CA ILE A 44 -19.14 -2.52 3.67
C ILE A 44 -17.74 -1.96 3.37
N VAL A 45 -16.73 -2.80 3.55
CA VAL A 45 -15.32 -2.53 3.23
C VAL A 45 -15.00 -2.98 1.79
N ALA A 46 -15.65 -4.05 1.32
CA ALA A 46 -15.53 -4.53 -0.06
C ALA A 46 -16.76 -5.33 -0.45
N ASP A 47 -17.23 -5.21 -1.70
CA ASP A 47 -18.36 -5.99 -2.21
C ASP A 47 -17.94 -6.77 -3.47
N ARG A 48 -18.21 -8.08 -3.46
CA ARG A 48 -17.96 -9.00 -4.58
C ARG A 48 -19.21 -9.80 -4.98
N SER A 49 -20.39 -9.37 -4.57
CA SER A 49 -21.64 -10.12 -4.70
C SER A 49 -22.26 -10.09 -6.11
N SER A 50 -21.86 -9.16 -7.00
CA SER A 50 -22.47 -9.04 -8.34
C SER A 50 -21.77 -9.86 -9.44
N THR A 51 -22.54 -10.66 -10.18
CA THR A 51 -22.12 -11.30 -11.45
C THR A 51 -22.61 -10.57 -12.71
N GLU A 52 -23.56 -9.64 -12.60
CA GLU A 52 -24.17 -8.95 -13.75
C GLU A 52 -23.71 -7.50 -13.96
N HIS A 53 -23.03 -6.95 -12.97
CA HIS A 53 -22.16 -5.80 -13.17
C HIS A 53 -20.80 -6.33 -12.74
N PRO A 54 -19.79 -6.41 -13.63
CA PRO A 54 -18.45 -6.64 -13.13
C PRO A 54 -18.26 -5.55 -12.10
N ALA A 55 -18.04 -5.93 -10.85
CA ALA A 55 -17.77 -4.99 -9.80
C ALA A 55 -16.87 -3.90 -10.39
N GLU A 56 -17.35 -2.66 -10.38
CA GLU A 56 -16.50 -1.50 -10.33
C GLU A 56 -15.66 -1.67 -9.06
N HIS A 57 -14.63 -2.50 -9.26
CA HIS A 57 -13.32 -2.52 -8.66
C HIS A 57 -13.40 -2.36 -7.15
N ALA A 58 -13.63 -3.47 -6.44
CA ALA A 58 -13.02 -3.56 -5.11
C ALA A 58 -11.54 -3.21 -5.30
N ASP A 59 -11.13 -2.05 -4.78
CA ASP A 59 -9.74 -1.60 -4.83
C ASP A 59 -8.98 -2.46 -3.81
N LEU A 60 -8.61 -3.66 -4.26
CA LEU A 60 -7.88 -4.65 -3.50
C LEU A 60 -6.55 -4.10 -2.94
N PRO A 61 -5.83 -3.20 -3.64
CA PRO A 61 -4.74 -2.41 -3.05
C PRO A 61 -5.16 -1.51 -1.86
N PHE A 62 -6.29 -0.81 -1.97
CA PHE A 62 -6.87 0.07 -0.93
C PHE A 62 -7.43 -0.68 0.29
N ILE A 63 -7.99 -1.88 0.09
CA ILE A 63 -8.40 -2.79 1.16
C ILE A 63 -7.17 -3.40 1.85
N ALA A 64 -6.08 -3.64 1.12
CA ALA A 64 -4.81 -4.11 1.66
C ALA A 64 -3.98 -3.01 2.37
N ALA A 65 -4.39 -1.73 2.27
CA ALA A 65 -3.85 -0.63 3.07
C ALA A 65 -4.46 -0.54 4.49
N MET A 66 -5.35 -1.48 4.86
CA MET A 66 -5.49 -2.05 6.22
C MET A 66 -4.88 -1.22 7.35
N ASP A 67 -5.71 -0.36 7.94
CA ASP A 67 -5.37 0.62 8.98
C ASP A 67 -4.39 1.74 8.51
N PRO A 68 -4.83 3.02 8.51
CA PRO A 68 -3.97 4.15 8.17
C PRO A 68 -2.64 4.19 8.93
N THR A 69 -2.57 3.66 10.15
CA THR A 69 -1.32 3.56 10.91
C THR A 69 -0.33 2.61 10.25
N VAL A 70 -0.80 1.49 9.67
CA VAL A 70 0.05 0.56 8.92
C VAL A 70 0.49 1.20 7.61
N GLY A 71 -0.42 1.87 6.89
CA GLY A 71 -0.07 2.62 5.68
C GLY A 71 1.00 3.69 5.92
N LEU A 72 0.88 4.45 7.02
CA LEU A 72 1.85 5.46 7.44
C LEU A 72 3.18 4.83 7.90
N ALA A 73 3.13 3.77 8.72
CA ALA A 73 4.33 3.06 9.15
C ALA A 73 5.11 2.46 7.97
N LEU A 74 4.39 1.94 6.96
CA LEU A 74 4.99 1.45 5.73
C LEU A 74 5.59 2.60 4.90
N ALA A 75 4.92 3.74 4.82
CA ALA A 75 5.46 4.93 4.16
C ALA A 75 6.75 5.43 4.82
N ASP A 76 6.83 5.42 6.14
CA ASP A 76 8.03 5.81 6.89
C ASP A 76 9.16 4.80 6.70
N TRP A 77 8.85 3.51 6.69
CA TRP A 77 9.82 2.46 6.37
C TRP A 77 10.38 2.60 4.95
N LEU A 78 9.53 2.91 3.95
CA LEU A 78 9.96 3.14 2.57
C LEU A 78 10.81 4.41 2.43
N GLU A 79 10.52 5.46 3.18
CA GLU A 79 11.34 6.68 3.21
C GLU A 79 12.73 6.41 3.82
N GLU A 80 12.78 5.64 4.90
CA GLU A 80 14.06 5.26 5.51
C GLU A 80 14.87 4.35 4.59
N ALA A 81 14.21 3.41 3.90
CA ALA A 81 14.83 2.63 2.84
C ALA A 81 15.39 3.56 1.74
N ALA A 82 14.63 4.56 1.28
CA ALA A 82 15.10 5.51 0.27
C ALA A 82 16.37 6.27 0.71
N ARG A 83 16.45 6.67 1.98
CA ARG A 83 17.65 7.30 2.57
C ARG A 83 18.84 6.34 2.56
N GLN A 84 18.63 5.10 2.99
CA GLN A 84 19.68 4.07 3.00
C GLN A 84 20.20 3.75 1.59
N GLU A 85 19.32 3.69 0.58
CA GLU A 85 19.69 3.55 -0.83
C GLU A 85 20.55 4.73 -1.31
N ALA A 86 20.11 5.96 -1.03
CA ALA A 86 20.83 7.16 -1.44
C ALA A 86 22.23 7.23 -0.81
N TYR A 87 22.33 6.91 0.48
CA TYR A 87 23.61 6.83 1.20
C TYR A 87 24.53 5.76 0.62
N THR A 88 24.02 4.53 0.44
CA THR A 88 24.83 3.41 -0.07
C THR A 88 25.30 3.66 -1.50
N ARG A 89 24.46 4.32 -2.31
CA ARG A 89 24.83 4.75 -3.65
C ARG A 89 25.97 5.78 -3.62
N ALA A 90 25.90 6.76 -2.72
CA ALA A 90 26.92 7.80 -2.59
C ALA A 90 28.28 7.23 -2.12
N GLU A 91 28.26 6.34 -1.12
CA GLU A 91 29.48 5.79 -0.51
C GLU A 91 30.09 4.61 -1.28
N PHE A 92 29.26 3.73 -1.84
CA PHE A 92 29.69 2.44 -2.39
C PHE A 92 29.31 2.22 -3.86
N GLY A 93 28.78 3.24 -4.55
CA GLY A 93 28.58 3.23 -6.00
C GLY A 93 27.64 2.14 -6.52
N HIS A 94 26.67 1.68 -5.70
CA HIS A 94 25.64 0.65 -5.94
C HIS A 94 25.85 -0.76 -5.36
N ARG A 95 26.79 -0.95 -4.43
CA ARG A 95 26.92 -2.24 -3.73
C ARG A 95 25.92 -2.37 -2.58
N GLY A 96 24.64 -2.63 -2.91
CA GLY A 96 23.63 -3.13 -1.97
C GLY A 96 22.95 -2.07 -1.09
N GLY A 97 22.16 -1.18 -1.69
CA GLY A 97 21.26 -0.31 -0.94
C GLY A 97 19.90 -0.96 -0.64
N ALA A 98 18.90 -0.14 -0.24
CA ALA A 98 17.56 -0.51 0.25
C ALA A 98 17.13 -1.90 -0.19
N GLY A 99 17.20 -2.87 0.73
CA GLY A 99 17.12 -4.29 0.41
C GLY A 99 16.02 -4.60 -0.61
N VAL A 100 16.31 -5.51 -1.55
CA VAL A 100 15.51 -5.85 -2.75
C VAL A 100 13.99 -5.95 -2.55
N HIS A 101 13.54 -6.30 -1.34
CA HIS A 101 12.13 -6.36 -0.95
C HIS A 101 11.46 -4.99 -0.85
N ALA A 102 12.13 -3.96 -0.33
CA ALA A 102 11.57 -2.61 -0.25
C ALA A 102 11.27 -2.06 -1.65
N LEU A 103 12.19 -2.28 -2.60
CA LEU A 103 11.99 -1.88 -3.99
C LEU A 103 10.87 -2.67 -4.68
N ALA A 104 10.78 -3.98 -4.41
CA ALA A 104 9.69 -4.81 -4.95
C ALA A 104 8.31 -4.33 -4.45
N ILE A 105 8.19 -3.98 -3.17
CA ILE A 105 6.97 -3.42 -2.58
C ILE A 105 6.66 -2.05 -3.19
N ALA A 106 7.64 -1.17 -3.34
CA ALA A 106 7.44 0.14 -3.94
C ALA A 106 6.93 0.04 -5.40
N ARG A 107 7.48 -0.87 -6.20
CA ARG A 107 7.00 -1.12 -7.57
C ARG A 107 5.58 -1.66 -7.61
N ALA A 108 5.22 -2.55 -6.69
CA ALA A 108 3.85 -3.05 -6.59
C ALA A 108 2.87 -1.91 -6.25
N ILE A 109 3.21 -1.05 -5.29
CA ILE A 109 2.41 0.13 -4.92
C ILE A 109 2.27 1.11 -6.10
N ASN A 110 3.37 1.34 -6.84
CA ASN A 110 3.38 2.27 -7.97
C ASN A 110 2.72 1.69 -9.24
N GLY A 111 2.31 0.42 -9.25
CA GLY A 111 1.82 -0.27 -10.45
C GLY A 111 2.87 -0.41 -11.54
N SER A 112 4.16 -0.38 -11.17
CA SER A 112 5.31 -0.38 -12.09
C SER A 112 6.10 -1.68 -12.03
N GLN A 113 5.47 -2.79 -11.61
CA GLN A 113 6.04 -4.12 -11.81
C GLN A 113 6.19 -4.40 -13.32
N PRO A 114 7.26 -5.09 -13.76
CA PRO A 114 7.29 -5.66 -15.10
C PRO A 114 6.21 -6.73 -15.29
#